data_AF-A0A7W8B508-F1
#
_entry.id   AF-A0A7W8B508-F1
#
_cell.length_a   1.000
_cell.length_b   1.000
_cell.length_c   1.000
_cell.angle_alpha   90.00
_cell.angle_beta   90.00
_cell.angle_gamma   90.00
#
_symmetry.space_group_name_H-M   'P 1'
#
loop_
_entity.id
_entity.type
_entity.pdbx_description
1 polymer ?
#
loop_
_entity_poly.entity_id
_entity_poly.type
_entity_poly.pdbx_seq_one_letter_code
_entity_poly.pdbx_strand_id
1 'polypeptide(L)'
;MRRKARTRIRISAVLCATALSGGALAGTAQARGTAVATPAAPSCSTPFQGDWLLGAADLPTTRPLGPLLKGYARTGAGGPAPDVFLKEWRDSTGKDWRWPGDDGFDGPRQVVTLKKGTRVDRFGLPTGRFLAPTDVPYGGRAMPPSSLRTYPGGAVCNYHVYKVTKPFGVQEGSIAPWFGQPGKGRQIKLDGAADAGLPKDVNVKWLLDNHYLEELATTRTAAASGLVRRVDASGDVDFRTVREALRRAGVPDVYYRVGGTGDGAASAEFYSLRSRGDGVWVVGFSERGREWVVSTYSSADEGARGLYREVVGALGV
;
A
#
# COMPACT_ATOMS: atom_id res chain seq x y z
N MET A 1 -97.77 -3.90 20.82
CA MET A 1 -98.84 -2.89 21.00
C MET A 1 -98.24 -1.49 21.03
N ARG A 2 -98.81 -0.61 20.19
CA ARG A 2 -98.92 0.87 20.27
C ARG A 2 -97.77 1.71 20.88
N ARG A 3 -97.15 2.46 19.96
CA ARG A 3 -96.56 3.82 20.05
C ARG A 3 -96.80 4.60 21.35
N LYS A 4 -95.78 5.36 21.76
CA LYS A 4 -95.94 6.78 22.13
C LYS A 4 -94.65 7.56 21.88
N ALA A 5 -94.73 8.50 20.95
CA ALA A 5 -93.81 9.60 20.79
C ALA A 5 -94.13 10.70 21.82
N ARG A 6 -93.12 11.40 22.33
CA ARG A 6 -93.25 12.77 22.83
C ARG A 6 -91.96 13.56 22.57
N THR A 7 -92.11 14.55 21.69
CA THR A 7 -91.27 15.71 21.45
C THR A 7 -91.28 16.65 22.67
N ARG A 8 -90.18 17.39 22.90
CA ARG A 8 -90.01 18.78 23.43
C ARG A 8 -88.56 18.90 23.95
N ILE A 9 -87.80 19.99 23.93
CA ILE A 9 -87.84 21.37 23.44
C ILE A 9 -86.36 21.85 23.50
N ARG A 10 -85.99 22.78 22.62
CA ARG A 10 -84.67 23.43 22.50
C ARG A 10 -84.29 24.26 23.73
N ILE A 11 -83.02 24.26 24.12
CA ILE A 11 -82.32 25.44 24.67
C ILE A 11 -80.91 25.47 24.07
N SER A 12 -80.61 26.56 23.35
CA SER A 12 -79.27 26.88 22.85
C SER A 12 -78.41 27.44 23.98
N ALA A 13 -77.20 26.94 24.12
CA ALA A 13 -76.11 27.66 24.77
C ALA A 13 -74.86 27.48 23.91
N VAL A 14 -74.48 28.56 23.23
CA VAL A 14 -73.20 28.71 22.54
C VAL A 14 -72.15 28.88 23.62
N LEU A 15 -71.17 27.99 23.69
CA LEU A 15 -69.88 28.29 24.29
C LEU A 15 -68.78 27.66 23.43
N CYS A 16 -67.92 28.54 22.93
CA CYS A 16 -66.74 28.27 22.14
C CYS A 16 -65.59 27.91 23.09
N ALA A 17 -64.95 26.75 22.91
CA ALA A 17 -63.63 26.47 23.47
C ALA A 17 -62.96 25.29 22.73
N THR A 18 -62.14 25.65 21.75
CA THR A 18 -60.89 24.99 21.33
C THR A 18 -60.82 23.45 21.41
N ALA A 19 -61.05 22.81 20.27
CA ALA A 19 -60.66 21.42 20.02
C ALA A 19 -59.13 21.32 19.82
N LEU A 20 -58.42 20.76 20.80
CA LEU A 20 -57.14 20.10 20.58
C LEU A 20 -57.43 18.72 20.01
N SER A 21 -57.55 18.62 18.68
CA SER A 21 -57.61 17.34 17.99
C SER A 21 -56.24 16.67 18.06
N GLY A 22 -56.13 15.69 18.96
CA GLY A 22 -55.05 14.72 18.97
C GLY A 22 -55.13 13.87 17.70
N GLY A 23 -54.36 14.25 16.68
CA GLY A 23 -54.10 13.41 15.52
C GLY A 23 -53.22 12.25 15.92
N ALA A 24 -53.81 11.06 16.06
CA ALA A 24 -53.05 9.81 16.08
C ALA A 24 -52.44 9.60 14.69
N LEU A 25 -51.21 10.10 14.49
CA LEU A 25 -50.36 9.67 13.39
C LEU A 25 -49.88 8.26 13.73
N ALA A 26 -50.56 7.26 13.15
CA ALA A 26 -50.03 5.90 13.05
C ALA A 26 -48.78 5.95 12.16
N GLY A 27 -47.64 6.29 12.76
CA GLY A 27 -46.35 6.13 12.13
C GLY A 27 -46.07 4.65 11.98
N THR A 28 -46.13 4.14 10.74
CA THR A 28 -45.49 2.87 10.43
C THR A 28 -44.00 3.06 10.66
N ALA A 29 -43.53 2.63 11.83
CA ALA A 29 -42.11 2.51 12.12
C ALA A 29 -41.55 1.49 11.13
N GLN A 30 -41.04 1.97 10.00
CA GLN A 30 -40.19 1.19 9.12
C GLN A 30 -38.98 0.83 9.97
N ALA A 31 -38.93 -0.41 10.47
CA ALA A 31 -37.75 -0.94 11.11
C ALA A 31 -36.63 -0.84 10.08
N ARG A 32 -35.76 0.17 10.23
CA ARG A 32 -34.49 0.24 9.51
C ARG A 32 -33.71 -0.97 9.98
N GLY A 33 -33.78 -2.05 9.19
CA GLY A 33 -32.87 -3.18 9.36
C GLY A 33 -31.47 -2.61 9.35
N THR A 34 -30.78 -2.69 10.48
CA THR A 34 -29.35 -2.48 10.54
C THR A 34 -28.74 -3.57 9.65
N ALA A 35 -28.42 -3.22 8.41
CA ALA A 35 -27.62 -4.07 7.56
C ALA A 35 -26.33 -4.36 8.34
N VAL A 36 -26.18 -5.58 8.81
CA VAL A 36 -24.92 -6.05 9.39
C VAL A 36 -23.92 -6.01 8.25
N ALA A 37 -23.03 -5.01 8.28
CA ALA A 37 -21.96 -4.91 7.30
C ALA A 37 -21.17 -6.22 7.36
N THR A 38 -21.14 -6.95 6.24
CA THR A 38 -20.29 -8.13 6.13
C THR A 38 -18.84 -7.67 6.35
N PRO A 39 -18.06 -8.33 7.23
CA PRO A 39 -16.68 -7.96 7.45
C PRO A 39 -15.94 -7.93 6.11
N ALA A 40 -15.22 -6.84 5.85
CA ALA A 40 -14.39 -6.74 4.66
C ALA A 40 -13.36 -7.88 4.65
N ALA A 41 -13.09 -8.44 3.48
CA ALA A 41 -12.08 -9.48 3.34
C ALA A 41 -10.70 -8.95 3.81
N PRO A 42 -9.87 -9.79 4.47
CA PRO A 42 -8.54 -9.38 4.92
C PRO A 42 -7.73 -8.86 3.73
N SER A 43 -7.09 -7.71 3.90
CA SER A 43 -6.45 -7.01 2.79
C SER A 43 -5.10 -6.42 3.18
N CYS A 44 -4.44 -6.93 4.23
CA CYS A 44 -3.21 -6.38 4.77
C CYS A 44 -3.26 -4.86 5.08
N SER A 45 -4.41 -4.39 5.54
CA SER A 45 -4.73 -2.97 5.71
C SER A 45 -4.51 -2.47 7.14
N THR A 46 -4.37 -3.37 8.11
CA THR A 46 -4.24 -3.04 9.54
C THR A 46 -2.88 -3.48 10.07
N PRO A 47 -2.11 -2.62 10.76
CA PRO A 47 -0.81 -3.02 11.31
C PRO A 47 -0.95 -4.04 12.45
N PHE A 48 -0.02 -4.98 12.54
CA PHE A 48 0.06 -5.93 13.65
C PHE A 48 0.51 -5.21 14.93
N GLN A 49 -0.33 -5.25 15.97
CA GLN A 49 -0.10 -4.57 17.25
C GLN A 49 0.20 -3.06 17.10
N GLY A 50 -0.35 -2.42 16.07
CA GLY A 50 -0.11 -0.99 15.81
C GLY A 50 1.24 -0.66 15.17
N ASP A 51 2.07 -1.66 14.82
CA ASP A 51 3.39 -1.46 14.24
C ASP A 51 3.50 -2.07 12.83
N TRP A 52 3.77 -1.23 11.83
CA TRP A 52 3.96 -1.67 10.44
C TRP A 52 5.31 -2.36 10.20
N LEU A 53 6.31 -2.23 11.09
CA LEU A 53 7.52 -3.05 11.02
C LEU A 53 7.19 -4.54 11.19
N LEU A 54 6.15 -4.83 11.94
CA LEU A 54 5.61 -6.17 12.09
C LEU A 54 4.64 -6.55 10.97
N GLY A 55 4.40 -5.70 9.98
CA GLY A 55 3.49 -6.00 8.86
C GLY A 55 2.02 -6.03 9.24
N ALA A 56 1.17 -6.51 8.35
CA ALA A 56 -0.28 -6.50 8.57
C ALA A 56 -0.78 -7.58 9.54
N ALA A 57 -1.78 -7.24 10.36
CA ALA A 57 -2.53 -8.16 11.21
C ALA A 57 -3.52 -9.03 10.41
N ASP A 58 -4.16 -8.44 9.40
CA ASP A 58 -5.23 -9.01 8.58
C ASP A 58 -4.69 -9.69 7.32
N LEU A 59 -3.95 -10.79 7.51
CA LEU A 59 -3.37 -11.55 6.40
C LEU A 59 -4.43 -12.36 5.62
N PRO A 60 -4.46 -12.29 4.27
CA PRO A 60 -5.38 -13.08 3.45
C PRO A 60 -5.14 -14.59 3.55
N THR A 61 -6.23 -15.37 3.57
CA THR A 61 -6.20 -16.83 3.59
C THR A 61 -6.70 -17.47 2.29
N THR A 62 -7.24 -16.67 1.37
CA THR A 62 -7.77 -17.11 0.08
C THR A 62 -6.82 -16.78 -1.06
N ARG A 63 -7.04 -17.38 -2.23
CA ARG A 63 -6.25 -17.07 -3.44
C ARG A 63 -6.34 -15.57 -3.81
N PRO A 64 -5.27 -15.00 -4.38
CA PRO A 64 -4.00 -15.67 -4.70
C PRO A 64 -3.02 -15.80 -3.52
N LEU A 65 -3.20 -15.01 -2.46
CA LEU A 65 -2.20 -14.84 -1.39
C LEU A 65 -2.18 -15.94 -0.33
N GLY A 66 -3.34 -16.54 -0.02
CA GLY A 66 -3.46 -17.59 0.99
C GLY A 66 -2.45 -18.74 0.82
N PRO A 67 -2.33 -19.35 -0.37
CA PRO A 67 -1.31 -20.36 -0.63
C PRO A 67 0.13 -19.87 -0.40
N LEU A 68 0.45 -18.61 -0.76
CA LEU A 68 1.79 -18.04 -0.60
C LEU A 68 2.10 -17.75 0.88
N LEU A 69 1.08 -17.44 1.68
CA LEU A 69 1.20 -17.15 3.11
C LEU A 69 1.06 -18.41 3.98
N LYS A 70 0.83 -19.58 3.38
CA LYS A 70 0.67 -20.83 4.11
C LYS A 70 1.95 -21.15 4.90
N GLY A 71 1.79 -21.34 6.22
CA GLY A 71 2.90 -21.64 7.12
C GLY A 71 3.81 -20.45 7.44
N TYR A 72 3.49 -19.24 6.96
CA TYR A 72 4.22 -18.04 7.35
C TYR A 72 3.95 -17.72 8.83
N ALA A 73 5.02 -17.68 9.61
CA ALA A 73 5.01 -17.22 11.00
C ALA A 73 5.80 -15.92 11.08
N ARG A 74 5.16 -14.83 11.48
CA ARG A 74 5.68 -13.45 11.39
C ARG A 74 7.11 -13.27 11.93
N THR A 75 7.40 -13.85 13.09
CA THR A 75 8.72 -13.79 13.75
C THR A 75 9.52 -15.09 13.60
N GLY A 76 9.07 -16.00 12.73
CA GLY A 76 9.58 -17.36 12.58
C GLY A 76 8.77 -18.39 13.38
N ALA A 77 8.81 -19.65 12.94
CA ALA A 77 8.13 -20.74 13.64
C ALA A 77 8.84 -21.01 14.98
N GLY A 78 8.11 -20.87 16.10
CA GLY A 78 8.73 -20.87 17.43
C GLY A 78 9.65 -19.66 17.68
N GLY A 79 9.52 -18.61 16.87
CA GLY A 79 10.32 -17.40 16.96
C GLY A 79 10.03 -16.57 18.23
N PRO A 80 10.86 -15.56 18.50
CA PRO A 80 10.75 -14.76 19.71
C PRO A 80 9.53 -13.83 19.68
N ALA A 81 9.29 -13.16 20.81
CA ALA A 81 8.32 -12.07 20.91
C ALA A 81 8.67 -10.93 19.92
N PRO A 82 7.68 -10.13 19.47
CA PRO A 82 7.89 -9.13 18.44
C PRO A 82 8.96 -8.08 18.76
N ASP A 83 9.08 -7.63 20.01
CA ASP A 83 10.09 -6.64 20.39
C ASP A 83 11.52 -7.20 20.31
N VAL A 84 11.70 -8.47 20.70
CA VAL A 84 12.98 -9.20 20.58
C VAL A 84 13.31 -9.44 19.11
N PHE A 85 12.32 -9.81 18.29
CA PHE A 85 12.49 -9.94 16.84
C PHE A 85 12.98 -8.62 16.22
N LEU A 86 12.36 -7.49 16.57
CA LEU A 86 12.78 -6.18 16.06
C LEU A 86 14.17 -5.79 16.55
N LYS A 87 14.58 -6.14 17.77
CA LYS A 87 15.95 -5.88 18.25
C LYS A 87 17.00 -6.65 17.44
N GLU A 88 16.71 -7.89 17.04
CA GLU A 88 17.65 -8.73 16.28
C GLU A 88 17.77 -8.31 14.80
N TRP A 89 16.64 -7.98 14.17
CA TRP A 89 16.56 -7.86 12.71
C TRP A 89 16.60 -6.42 12.20
N ARG A 90 16.75 -5.43 13.07
CA ARG A 90 16.96 -4.04 12.66
C ARG A 90 18.45 -3.73 12.63
N ASP A 91 18.84 -2.80 11.76
CA ASP A 91 20.22 -2.35 11.70
C ASP A 91 20.62 -1.59 12.97
N SER A 92 21.92 -1.32 13.16
CA SER A 92 22.43 -0.63 14.35
C SER A 92 21.85 0.78 14.53
N THR A 93 21.35 1.40 13.46
CA THR A 93 20.70 2.71 13.52
C THR A 93 19.22 2.64 13.88
N GLY A 94 18.62 1.44 13.82
CA GLY A 94 17.19 1.24 13.99
C GLY A 94 16.35 1.92 12.92
N LYS A 95 16.92 2.23 11.74
CA LYS A 95 16.23 2.89 10.63
C LYS A 95 15.87 1.89 9.53
N ASP A 96 16.69 0.88 9.30
CA ASP A 96 16.46 -0.15 8.29
C ASP A 96 16.36 -1.54 8.95
N TRP A 97 15.99 -2.53 8.15
CA TRP A 97 16.22 -3.93 8.44
C TRP A 97 17.71 -4.24 8.27
N ARG A 98 18.23 -5.10 9.13
CA ARG A 98 19.51 -5.77 8.93
C ARG A 98 19.32 -6.80 7.83
N TRP A 99 19.61 -6.43 6.58
CA TRP A 99 19.51 -7.31 5.43
C TRP A 99 20.67 -8.34 5.38
N PRO A 100 20.48 -9.49 4.71
CA PRO A 100 21.56 -10.44 4.49
C PRO A 100 22.63 -9.83 3.57
N GLY A 101 23.86 -10.34 3.69
CA GLY A 101 24.91 -10.07 2.72
C GLY A 101 24.58 -10.65 1.33
N ASP A 102 25.42 -10.32 0.35
CA ASP A 102 25.36 -10.85 -1.02
C ASP A 102 23.98 -10.76 -1.69
N ASP A 103 23.24 -9.66 -1.51
CA ASP A 103 21.88 -9.49 -2.03
C ASP A 103 20.90 -10.61 -1.60
N GLY A 104 21.19 -11.29 -0.47
CA GLY A 104 20.37 -12.39 0.04
C GLY A 104 20.48 -13.70 -0.73
N PHE A 105 21.47 -13.86 -1.61
CA PHE A 105 21.73 -15.14 -2.26
C PHE A 105 22.36 -16.16 -1.29
N ASP A 106 21.90 -17.39 -1.39
CA ASP A 106 22.44 -18.55 -0.70
C ASP A 106 23.33 -19.37 -1.65
N GLY A 107 24.51 -18.84 -1.92
CA GLY A 107 25.47 -19.43 -2.84
C GLY A 107 25.40 -18.86 -4.26
N PRO A 108 25.87 -19.60 -5.27
CA PRO A 108 26.10 -19.06 -6.61
C PRO A 108 24.78 -18.64 -7.30
N ARG A 109 24.88 -17.55 -8.06
CA ARG A 109 23.82 -17.05 -8.94
C ARG A 109 24.19 -17.30 -10.39
N GLN A 110 23.18 -17.54 -11.22
CA GLN A 110 23.33 -17.76 -12.65
C GLN A 110 22.64 -16.65 -13.44
N VAL A 111 23.22 -16.28 -14.58
CA VAL A 111 22.54 -15.39 -15.53
C VAL A 111 21.55 -16.24 -16.33
N VAL A 112 20.28 -15.86 -16.29
CA VAL A 112 19.19 -16.55 -17.00
C VAL A 112 18.41 -15.54 -17.83
N THR A 113 17.97 -15.93 -19.02
CA THR A 113 17.04 -15.12 -19.80
C THR A 113 15.60 -15.46 -19.41
N LEU A 114 14.86 -14.49 -18.89
CA LEU A 114 13.42 -14.62 -18.75
C LEU A 114 12.79 -14.54 -20.13
N LYS A 115 12.09 -15.59 -20.53
CA LYS A 115 11.45 -15.68 -21.85
C LYS A 115 10.11 -14.93 -21.85
N LYS A 116 9.70 -14.47 -23.03
CA LYS A 116 8.35 -13.92 -23.23
C LYS A 116 7.29 -14.92 -22.75
N GLY A 117 6.33 -14.45 -21.98
CA GLY A 117 5.26 -15.24 -21.38
C GLY A 117 5.57 -15.76 -19.97
N THR A 118 6.83 -15.75 -19.52
CA THR A 118 7.18 -16.11 -18.14
C THR A 118 6.45 -15.19 -17.16
N ARG A 119 5.91 -15.78 -16.08
CA ARG A 119 5.28 -15.06 -14.99
C ARG A 119 6.21 -15.00 -13.79
N VAL A 120 6.28 -13.82 -13.18
CA VAL A 120 7.05 -13.52 -11.98
C VAL A 120 6.21 -12.64 -11.06
N ASP A 121 6.48 -12.64 -9.77
CA ASP A 121 5.78 -11.79 -8.82
C ASP A 121 6.73 -11.09 -7.85
N ARG A 122 6.15 -10.15 -7.08
CA ARG A 122 6.86 -9.37 -6.07
C ARG A 122 5.92 -8.96 -4.94
N PHE A 123 6.42 -9.05 -3.70
CA PHE A 123 5.90 -8.29 -2.57
C PHE A 123 6.75 -7.02 -2.42
N GLY A 124 6.25 -5.86 -2.83
CA GLY A 124 7.09 -4.67 -2.94
C GLY A 124 6.68 -3.74 -4.07
N LEU A 125 6.99 -2.46 -3.91
CA LEU A 125 6.74 -1.46 -4.94
C LEU A 125 7.55 -1.74 -6.21
N PRO A 126 7.08 -1.27 -7.39
CA PRO A 126 7.80 -1.42 -8.66
C PRO A 126 9.18 -0.75 -8.70
N THR A 127 9.53 0.11 -7.75
CA THR A 127 10.88 0.71 -7.68
C THR A 127 11.97 -0.29 -7.28
N GLY A 128 11.60 -1.46 -6.77
CA GLY A 128 12.56 -2.50 -6.38
C GLY A 128 13.09 -3.34 -7.53
N ARG A 129 14.08 -4.18 -7.20
CA ARG A 129 14.88 -4.95 -8.17
C ARG A 129 14.85 -6.47 -7.98
N PHE A 130 14.01 -6.95 -7.06
CA PHE A 130 13.90 -8.38 -6.73
C PHE A 130 12.50 -8.89 -7.07
N LEU A 131 12.44 -10.01 -7.78
CA LEU A 131 11.23 -10.75 -8.11
C LEU A 131 11.42 -12.21 -7.71
N ALA A 132 10.36 -13.01 -7.84
CA ALA A 132 10.44 -14.47 -7.71
C ALA A 132 9.52 -15.14 -8.75
N PRO A 133 9.71 -16.45 -9.00
CA PRO A 133 8.65 -17.28 -9.55
C PRO A 133 7.36 -17.20 -8.71
N THR A 134 6.20 -17.31 -9.36
CA THR A 134 4.89 -17.02 -8.73
C THR A 134 4.45 -18.02 -7.65
N ASP A 135 5.17 -19.11 -7.49
CA ASP A 135 4.87 -20.21 -6.57
C ASP A 135 5.76 -20.20 -5.31
N VAL A 136 6.72 -19.28 -5.21
CA VAL A 136 7.58 -19.19 -4.03
C VAL A 136 6.80 -18.65 -2.84
N PRO A 137 6.63 -19.41 -1.74
CA PRO A 137 5.88 -18.96 -0.57
C PRO A 137 6.60 -17.81 0.13
N TYR A 138 5.88 -16.98 0.89
CA TYR A 138 6.43 -15.80 1.55
C TYR A 138 7.58 -16.13 2.51
N GLY A 139 7.44 -17.19 3.32
CA GLY A 139 8.54 -17.69 4.16
C GLY A 139 9.74 -18.20 3.34
N GLY A 140 9.49 -18.67 2.12
CA GLY A 140 10.54 -19.05 1.17
C GLY A 140 11.32 -17.86 0.60
N ARG A 141 10.77 -16.64 0.73
CA ARG A 141 11.38 -15.39 0.25
C ARG A 141 12.24 -14.70 1.30
N ALA A 142 12.19 -15.15 2.56
CA ALA A 142 12.91 -14.55 3.69
C ALA A 142 12.81 -13.01 3.73
N MET A 143 11.59 -12.50 3.56
CA MET A 143 11.28 -11.07 3.57
C MET A 143 10.79 -10.61 4.95
N PRO A 144 11.04 -9.35 5.34
CA PRO A 144 10.60 -8.84 6.63
C PRO A 144 9.07 -8.68 6.64
N PRO A 145 8.42 -8.76 7.81
CA PRO A 145 6.96 -8.66 7.91
C PRO A 145 6.39 -7.38 7.28
N SER A 146 7.12 -6.27 7.36
CA SER A 146 6.70 -4.98 6.82
C SER A 146 6.42 -4.97 5.32
N SER A 147 6.89 -5.97 4.55
CA SER A 147 6.57 -6.06 3.13
C SER A 147 5.12 -6.48 2.87
N LEU A 148 4.45 -7.06 3.88
CA LEU A 148 3.01 -7.40 3.83
C LEU A 148 2.18 -6.23 4.35
N ARG A 149 1.90 -5.29 3.45
CA ARG A 149 1.10 -4.10 3.72
C ARG A 149 0.38 -3.66 2.47
N THR A 150 -0.84 -3.19 2.59
CA THR A 150 -1.51 -2.47 1.50
C THR A 150 -1.32 -0.98 1.66
N TYR A 151 -0.77 -0.35 0.62
CA TYR A 151 -0.82 1.09 0.47
C TYR A 151 -2.18 1.49 -0.11
N PRO A 152 -2.73 2.66 0.23
CA PRO A 152 -4.01 3.09 -0.33
C PRO A 152 -3.96 3.04 -1.88
N GLY A 153 -4.99 2.55 -2.55
CA GLY A 153 -5.01 2.38 -4.03
C GLY A 153 -3.95 1.42 -4.64
N GLY A 154 -3.05 0.91 -3.81
CA GLY A 154 -2.06 -0.09 -4.15
C GLY A 154 -2.64 -1.50 -4.24
N ALA A 155 -1.80 -2.43 -4.68
CA ALA A 155 -2.12 -3.85 -4.68
C ALA A 155 -2.26 -4.38 -3.25
N VAL A 156 -3.23 -5.28 -3.04
CA VAL A 156 -3.44 -5.93 -1.74
C VAL A 156 -2.15 -6.64 -1.30
N CYS A 157 -1.73 -6.38 -0.06
CA CYS A 157 -0.50 -6.85 0.56
C CYS A 157 0.78 -6.50 -0.21
N ASN A 158 0.75 -5.43 -1.03
CA ASN A 158 1.86 -5.03 -1.90
C ASN A 158 2.26 -6.15 -2.88
N TYR A 159 1.30 -7.01 -3.24
CA TYR A 159 1.54 -8.19 -4.07
C TYR A 159 1.23 -7.91 -5.54
N HIS A 160 2.26 -8.03 -6.37
CA HIS A 160 2.20 -7.76 -7.80
C HIS A 160 2.58 -8.99 -8.59
N VAL A 161 1.89 -9.24 -9.70
CA VAL A 161 2.24 -10.32 -10.63
C VAL A 161 2.50 -9.69 -11.99
N TYR A 162 3.61 -10.07 -12.61
CA TYR A 162 4.03 -9.56 -13.91
C TYR A 162 4.17 -10.69 -14.92
N LYS A 163 3.96 -10.35 -16.18
CA LYS A 163 4.22 -11.18 -17.34
C LYS A 163 5.32 -10.55 -18.19
N VAL A 164 6.31 -11.35 -18.57
CA VAL A 164 7.38 -10.93 -19.47
C VAL A 164 6.83 -10.77 -20.88
N THR A 165 7.00 -9.59 -21.46
CA THR A 165 6.54 -9.24 -22.82
C THR A 165 7.68 -9.23 -23.83
N LYS A 166 8.90 -8.92 -23.39
CA LYS A 166 10.16 -8.98 -24.15
C LYS A 166 11.18 -9.79 -23.36
N PRO A 167 11.97 -10.69 -23.96
CA PRO A 167 13.01 -11.41 -23.23
C PRO A 167 14.10 -10.48 -22.69
N PHE A 168 14.64 -10.78 -21.50
CA PHE A 168 15.78 -10.07 -20.90
C PHE A 168 16.53 -10.94 -19.89
N GLY A 169 17.82 -10.65 -19.69
CA GLY A 169 18.69 -11.34 -18.73
C GLY A 169 18.52 -10.86 -17.28
N VAL A 170 18.63 -11.80 -16.35
CA VAL A 170 18.53 -11.58 -14.89
C VAL A 170 19.55 -12.45 -14.15
N GLN A 171 19.85 -12.11 -12.90
CA GLN A 171 20.54 -13.03 -11.99
C GLN A 171 19.52 -13.86 -11.22
N GLU A 172 19.67 -15.18 -11.20
CA GLU A 172 18.77 -16.10 -10.49
C GLU A 172 19.54 -17.03 -9.55
N GLY A 173 18.98 -17.33 -8.38
CA GLY A 173 19.65 -18.11 -7.34
C GLY A 173 18.75 -18.42 -6.15
N SER A 174 19.28 -19.19 -5.20
CA SER A 174 18.59 -19.54 -3.95
C SER A 174 18.60 -18.36 -2.98
N ILE A 175 17.57 -18.23 -2.16
CA ILE A 175 17.43 -17.19 -1.13
C ILE A 175 17.97 -17.72 0.21
N ALA A 176 18.79 -16.91 0.90
CA ALA A 176 19.32 -17.24 2.21
C ALA A 176 18.22 -17.24 3.29
N PRO A 177 18.31 -18.10 4.32
CA PRO A 177 17.44 -18.01 5.49
C PRO A 177 17.67 -16.67 6.19
N TRP A 178 16.60 -15.93 6.46
CA TRP A 178 16.69 -14.59 7.07
C TRP A 178 15.36 -14.18 7.70
N PHE A 179 15.35 -13.17 8.59
CA PHE A 179 14.14 -12.69 9.30
C PHE A 179 13.31 -13.79 9.98
N GLY A 180 13.98 -14.80 10.55
CA GLY A 180 13.34 -15.97 11.17
C GLY A 180 12.62 -16.90 10.19
N GLN A 181 12.79 -16.69 8.88
CA GLN A 181 12.19 -17.50 7.83
C GLN A 181 13.22 -18.45 7.21
N PRO A 182 12.77 -19.61 6.67
CA PRO A 182 13.67 -20.60 6.11
C PRO A 182 14.39 -20.16 4.82
N GLY A 183 13.83 -19.21 4.05
CA GLY A 183 14.36 -18.88 2.73
C GLY A 183 14.28 -20.08 1.78
N LYS A 184 15.36 -20.36 1.05
CA LYS A 184 15.50 -21.45 0.05
C LYS A 184 14.59 -21.36 -1.17
N GLY A 185 13.72 -20.35 -1.24
CA GLY A 185 13.03 -19.99 -2.48
C GLY A 185 14.00 -19.54 -3.56
N ARG A 186 13.51 -19.44 -4.79
CA ARG A 186 14.27 -18.83 -5.89
C ARG A 186 14.01 -17.33 -5.91
N GLN A 187 15.06 -16.52 -5.98
CA GLN A 187 14.95 -15.10 -6.30
C GLN A 187 15.51 -14.80 -7.69
N ILE A 188 14.93 -13.76 -8.27
CA ILE A 188 15.33 -13.15 -9.53
C ILE A 188 15.73 -11.71 -9.20
N LYS A 189 16.99 -11.36 -9.42
CA LYS A 189 17.50 -10.01 -9.25
C LYS A 189 17.70 -9.36 -10.63
N LEU A 190 17.13 -8.17 -10.78
CA LEU A 190 17.38 -7.29 -11.91
C LEU A 190 18.76 -6.65 -11.75
N ASP A 191 19.60 -6.82 -12.76
CA ASP A 191 20.96 -6.29 -12.78
C ASP A 191 21.36 -6.01 -14.22
N GLY A 192 21.72 -4.75 -14.54
CA GLY A 192 22.17 -4.39 -15.89
C GLY A 192 23.46 -5.11 -16.31
N ALA A 193 24.22 -5.67 -15.37
CA ALA A 193 25.35 -6.53 -15.71
C ALA A 193 24.93 -7.91 -16.26
N ALA A 194 23.70 -8.36 -15.99
CA ALA A 194 23.17 -9.61 -16.50
C ALA A 194 22.62 -9.49 -17.94
N ASP A 195 22.42 -8.26 -18.41
CA ASP A 195 21.93 -7.97 -19.77
C ASP A 195 22.39 -6.57 -20.21
N ALA A 196 23.29 -6.53 -21.21
CA ALA A 196 23.84 -5.28 -21.73
C ALA A 196 22.77 -4.37 -22.38
N GLY A 197 21.58 -4.89 -22.69
CA GLY A 197 20.45 -4.12 -23.19
C GLY A 197 19.63 -3.43 -22.09
N LEU A 198 19.93 -3.68 -20.81
CA LEU A 198 19.27 -3.04 -19.67
C LEU A 198 20.14 -1.93 -19.06
N PRO A 199 19.53 -0.86 -18.51
CA PRO A 199 20.28 0.15 -17.77
C PRO A 199 20.88 -0.43 -16.49
N LYS A 200 21.98 0.17 -16.02
CA LYS A 200 22.70 -0.28 -14.80
C LYS A 200 21.82 -0.28 -13.55
N ASP A 201 20.89 0.66 -13.47
CA ASP A 201 19.94 0.89 -12.37
C ASP A 201 18.53 0.36 -12.68
N VAL A 202 18.41 -0.61 -13.59
CA VAL A 202 17.14 -1.24 -13.95
C VAL A 202 16.34 -1.68 -12.71
N ASN A 203 15.05 -1.37 -12.71
CA ASN A 203 14.07 -1.79 -11.71
C ASN A 203 12.75 -2.21 -12.39
N VAL A 204 11.80 -2.73 -11.62
CA VAL A 204 10.53 -3.21 -12.18
C VAL A 204 9.76 -2.09 -12.89
N LYS A 205 9.78 -0.87 -12.34
CA LYS A 205 9.13 0.31 -12.94
C LYS A 205 9.70 0.58 -14.34
N TRP A 206 11.01 0.59 -14.49
CA TRP A 206 11.65 0.79 -15.79
C TRP A 206 11.22 -0.29 -16.79
N LEU A 207 11.16 -1.56 -16.36
CA LEU A 207 10.71 -2.67 -17.22
C LEU A 207 9.24 -2.53 -17.63
N LEU A 208 8.37 -2.00 -16.77
CA LEU A 208 6.97 -1.69 -17.10
C LEU A 208 6.89 -0.54 -18.11
N ASP A 209 7.57 0.58 -17.82
CA ASP A 209 7.58 1.79 -18.66
C ASP A 209 8.14 1.49 -20.07
N ASN A 210 9.07 0.55 -20.19
CA ASN A 210 9.71 0.14 -21.45
C ASN A 210 9.12 -1.13 -22.06
N HIS A 211 8.00 -1.62 -21.52
CA HIS A 211 7.24 -2.76 -22.02
C HIS A 211 8.04 -4.06 -22.11
N TYR A 212 8.95 -4.31 -21.16
CA TYR A 212 9.57 -5.61 -20.90
C TYR A 212 8.72 -6.47 -19.95
N LEU A 213 7.95 -5.81 -19.08
CA LEU A 213 6.94 -6.41 -18.22
C LEU A 213 5.57 -5.78 -18.48
N GLU A 214 4.54 -6.57 -18.23
CA GLU A 214 3.15 -6.15 -18.10
C GLU A 214 2.66 -6.60 -16.72
N GLU A 215 2.05 -5.70 -15.94
CA GLU A 215 1.42 -6.08 -14.67
C GLU A 215 0.08 -6.76 -14.96
N LEU A 216 -0.09 -7.98 -14.43
CA LEU A 216 -1.34 -8.71 -14.51
C LEU A 216 -2.28 -8.23 -13.42
N ALA A 217 -3.57 -8.14 -13.72
CA ALA A 217 -4.58 -7.67 -12.78
C ALA A 217 -4.53 -8.44 -11.46
N THR A 218 -4.14 -7.75 -10.39
CA THR A 218 -4.25 -8.18 -9.00
C THR A 218 -5.41 -7.44 -8.33
N THR A 219 -5.91 -7.97 -7.20
CA THR A 219 -6.88 -7.23 -6.40
C THR A 219 -6.21 -5.96 -5.87
N ARG A 220 -6.76 -4.81 -6.24
CA ARG A 220 -6.35 -3.50 -5.72
C ARG A 220 -7.40 -3.01 -4.72
N THR A 221 -6.96 -2.26 -3.72
CA THR A 221 -7.95 -1.54 -2.90
C THR A 221 -8.55 -0.42 -3.73
N ALA A 222 -9.82 -0.10 -3.46
CA ALA A 222 -10.38 1.14 -3.99
C ALA A 222 -9.44 2.27 -3.52
N ALA A 223 -8.87 3.01 -4.46
CA ALA A 223 -8.24 4.29 -4.13
C ALA A 223 -9.25 5.07 -3.30
N ALA A 224 -8.79 5.75 -2.24
CA ALA A 224 -9.67 6.53 -1.38
C ALA A 224 -10.47 7.49 -2.28
N SER A 225 -11.72 7.13 -2.56
CA SER A 225 -12.59 7.92 -3.42
C SER A 225 -13.08 9.08 -2.57
N GLY A 226 -12.24 10.10 -2.49
CA GLY A 226 -12.40 11.22 -1.57
C GLY A 226 -11.32 12.25 -1.83
N LEU A 227 -11.54 13.07 -2.86
CA LEU A 227 -10.70 14.21 -3.25
C LEU A 227 -9.28 13.87 -3.77
N VAL A 228 -9.20 13.27 -4.97
CA VAL A 228 -8.36 13.92 -5.99
C VAL A 228 -9.23 15.01 -6.61
N ARG A 229 -9.53 16.06 -5.84
CA ARG A 229 -9.67 17.36 -6.49
C ARG A 229 -8.30 17.53 -7.11
N ARG A 230 -8.21 17.61 -8.44
CA ARG A 230 -6.99 18.13 -9.08
C ARG A 230 -6.60 19.31 -8.20
N VAL A 231 -5.46 19.21 -7.51
CA VAL A 231 -4.79 20.42 -7.09
C VAL A 231 -4.50 21.05 -8.44
N ASP A 232 -5.38 21.98 -8.79
CA ASP A 232 -5.18 22.99 -9.79
C ASP A 232 -3.68 23.30 -9.80
N ALA A 233 -3.05 22.88 -10.89
CA ALA A 233 -1.61 22.96 -11.12
C ALA A 233 -1.17 24.42 -11.34
N SER A 234 -1.77 25.35 -10.60
CA SER A 234 -1.68 26.79 -10.78
C SER A 234 -1.39 27.54 -9.48
N GLY A 235 -1.22 26.85 -8.34
CA GLY A 235 -0.74 27.45 -7.10
C GLY A 235 0.71 27.08 -6.82
N ASP A 236 1.45 27.99 -6.20
CA ASP A 236 2.78 27.72 -5.65
C ASP A 236 2.67 26.58 -4.60
N VAL A 237 3.33 25.45 -4.84
CA VAL A 237 3.34 24.28 -3.96
C VAL A 237 4.62 24.27 -3.13
N ASP A 238 4.53 24.78 -1.90
CA ASP A 238 5.63 24.72 -0.93
C ASP A 238 5.79 23.32 -0.29
N PHE A 239 6.84 23.15 0.52
CA PHE A 239 7.11 21.87 1.19
C PHE A 239 6.04 21.46 2.20
N ARG A 240 5.33 22.42 2.80
CA ARG A 240 4.24 22.10 3.73
C ARG A 240 3.05 21.52 2.96
N THR A 241 2.69 22.18 1.88
CA THR A 241 1.55 21.84 1.02
C THR A 241 1.71 20.46 0.41
N VAL A 242 2.91 20.11 -0.07
CA VAL A 242 3.16 18.76 -0.62
C VAL A 242 3.10 17.67 0.46
N ARG A 243 3.60 17.92 1.68
CA ARG A 243 3.50 16.95 2.78
C ARG A 243 2.04 16.72 3.17
N GLU A 244 1.26 17.79 3.29
CA GLU A 244 -0.17 17.69 3.58
C GLU A 244 -0.92 16.97 2.45
N ALA A 245 -0.57 17.21 1.19
CA ALA A 245 -1.15 16.51 0.06
C ALA A 245 -0.82 15.01 0.08
N LEU A 246 0.44 14.64 0.34
CA LEU A 246 0.87 13.25 0.47
C LEU A 246 0.14 12.54 1.62
N ARG A 247 0.03 13.18 2.79
CA ARG A 247 -0.75 12.65 3.93
C ARG A 247 -2.23 12.47 3.58
N ARG A 248 -2.84 13.45 2.88
CA ARG A 248 -4.23 13.34 2.41
C ARG A 248 -4.42 12.21 1.40
N ALA A 249 -3.42 11.97 0.55
CA ALA A 249 -3.35 10.80 -0.33
C ALA A 249 -3.04 9.49 0.44
N GLY A 250 -2.97 9.52 1.77
CA GLY A 250 -2.73 8.35 2.60
C GLY A 250 -1.28 7.85 2.56
N VAL A 251 -0.35 8.65 2.06
CA VAL A 251 1.09 8.35 2.07
C VAL A 251 1.67 8.63 3.46
N PRO A 252 2.23 7.63 4.15
CA PRO A 252 2.87 7.84 5.45
C PRO A 252 4.17 8.64 5.34
N ASP A 253 4.45 9.46 6.35
CA ASP A 253 5.63 10.34 6.42
C ASP A 253 6.97 9.60 6.35
N VAL A 254 7.00 8.29 6.61
CA VAL A 254 8.23 7.49 6.50
C VAL A 254 8.71 7.37 5.05
N TYR A 255 7.81 7.45 4.05
CA TYR A 255 8.12 7.22 2.62
C TYR A 255 8.55 8.44 1.84
N TYR A 256 8.59 9.63 2.46
CA TYR A 256 9.06 10.81 1.76
C TYR A 256 9.86 11.76 2.65
N ARG A 257 10.79 12.52 2.07
CA ARG A 257 11.55 13.58 2.71
C ARG A 257 11.46 14.83 1.85
N VAL A 258 11.10 15.96 2.41
CA VAL A 258 10.95 17.21 1.65
C VAL A 258 11.74 18.30 2.34
N GLY A 259 12.62 19.00 1.63
CA GLY A 259 13.34 20.15 2.19
C GLY A 259 14.30 19.81 3.34
N GLY A 260 14.86 18.60 3.36
CA GLY A 260 15.87 18.17 4.35
C GLY A 260 15.35 17.90 5.77
N THR A 261 14.13 18.31 6.11
CA THR A 261 13.49 17.99 7.40
C THR A 261 12.56 16.80 7.23
N GLY A 262 12.89 15.70 7.91
CA GLY A 262 11.99 14.59 8.17
C GLY A 262 12.13 14.24 9.64
N ASP A 263 11.21 14.76 10.47
CA ASP A 263 11.20 14.60 11.93
C ASP A 263 10.74 13.18 12.37
N GLY A 264 11.27 12.15 11.72
CA GLY A 264 10.98 10.75 12.04
C GLY A 264 11.97 9.79 11.39
N ALA A 265 12.10 8.59 11.96
CA ALA A 265 12.89 7.52 11.37
C ALA A 265 12.39 7.25 9.94
N ALA A 266 13.26 7.43 8.94
CA ALA A 266 12.93 7.11 7.55
C ALA A 266 12.75 5.60 7.43
N SER A 267 11.78 5.16 6.62
CA SER A 267 11.80 3.79 6.14
C SER A 267 13.09 3.56 5.36
N ALA A 268 13.50 2.30 5.23
CA ALA A 268 14.58 1.85 4.35
C ALA A 268 14.47 2.41 2.92
N GLU A 269 13.23 2.70 2.51
CA GLU A 269 12.87 3.15 1.18
C GLU A 269 12.02 4.42 1.30
N PHE A 270 12.48 5.53 0.73
CA PHE A 270 11.74 6.79 0.74
C PHE A 270 12.09 7.65 -0.47
N TYR A 271 11.11 8.39 -0.98
CA TYR A 271 11.36 9.46 -1.93
C TYR A 271 11.89 10.70 -1.22
N SER A 272 12.71 11.50 -1.88
CA SER A 272 13.22 12.74 -1.32
C SER A 272 13.07 13.86 -2.33
N LEU A 273 12.83 15.08 -1.86
CA LEU A 273 12.98 16.31 -2.63
C LEU A 273 14.06 17.16 -1.97
N ARG A 274 15.12 17.44 -2.73
CA ARG A 274 16.30 18.19 -2.27
C ARG A 274 16.79 19.17 -3.33
N SER A 275 17.39 20.28 -2.88
CA SER A 275 18.13 21.19 -3.76
C SER A 275 19.55 20.66 -3.99
N ARG A 276 20.06 20.80 -5.21
CA ARG A 276 21.46 20.52 -5.55
C ARG A 276 22.37 21.74 -5.34
N GLY A 277 21.81 22.91 -5.00
CA GLY A 277 22.55 24.14 -4.72
C GLY A 277 22.86 25.00 -5.95
N ASP A 278 22.63 24.50 -7.15
CA ASP A 278 22.84 25.19 -8.44
C ASP A 278 21.51 25.62 -9.11
N GLY A 279 20.46 25.78 -8.31
CA GLY A 279 19.10 26.06 -8.78
C GLY A 279 18.33 24.83 -9.25
N VAL A 280 18.97 23.66 -9.35
CA VAL A 280 18.30 22.41 -9.71
C VAL A 280 17.74 21.71 -8.47
N TRP A 281 16.50 21.27 -8.60
CA TRP A 281 15.79 20.46 -7.61
C TRP A 281 15.72 19.01 -8.06
N VAL A 282 15.96 18.10 -7.13
CA VAL A 282 16.06 16.66 -7.39
C VAL A 282 14.98 15.95 -6.60
N VAL A 283 14.13 15.22 -7.29
CA VAL A 283 13.37 14.14 -6.69
C VAL A 283 14.24 12.90 -6.75
N GLY A 284 14.66 12.42 -5.59
CA GLY A 284 15.44 11.21 -5.44
C GLY A 284 14.62 10.08 -4.84
N PHE A 285 15.06 8.84 -5.03
CA PHE A 285 14.57 7.69 -4.29
C PHE A 285 15.75 7.11 -3.52
N SER A 286 15.59 6.99 -2.21
CA SER A 286 16.49 6.23 -1.35
C SER A 286 15.93 4.83 -1.23
N GLU A 287 16.78 3.84 -1.52
CA GLU A 287 16.47 2.43 -1.32
C GLU A 287 17.68 1.80 -0.64
N ARG A 288 17.53 1.39 0.63
CA ARG A 288 18.58 0.71 1.39
C ARG A 288 19.87 1.54 1.46
N GLY A 289 19.74 2.83 1.76
CA GLY A 289 20.86 3.78 1.87
C GLY A 289 21.53 4.18 0.56
N ARG A 290 21.09 3.64 -0.58
CA ARG A 290 21.52 4.07 -1.91
C ARG A 290 20.51 5.06 -2.46
N GLU A 291 20.99 6.19 -2.91
CA GLU A 291 20.14 7.22 -3.50
C GLU A 291 20.29 7.26 -5.02
N TRP A 292 19.16 7.37 -5.70
CA TRP A 292 19.06 7.51 -7.14
C TRP A 292 18.32 8.80 -7.45
N VAL A 293 18.68 9.47 -8.54
CA VAL A 293 17.90 10.59 -9.09
C VAL A 293 16.73 10.01 -9.87
N VAL A 294 15.50 10.32 -9.45
CA VAL A 294 14.28 9.92 -10.18
C VAL A 294 13.97 10.97 -11.24
N SER A 295 13.97 12.25 -10.86
CA SER A 295 13.71 13.37 -11.77
C SER A 295 14.38 14.66 -11.27
N THR A 296 14.62 15.59 -12.20
CA THR A 296 15.18 16.91 -11.91
C THR A 296 14.26 18.03 -12.40
N TYR A 297 14.25 19.15 -11.69
CA TYR A 297 13.35 20.28 -11.90
C TYR A 297 14.10 21.61 -11.77
N SER A 298 13.61 22.64 -12.45
CA SER A 298 14.17 24.00 -12.45
C SER A 298 13.74 24.84 -11.24
N SER A 299 12.77 24.37 -10.46
CA SER A 299 12.28 25.07 -9.28
C SER A 299 11.85 24.12 -8.17
N ALA A 300 11.83 24.62 -6.94
CA ALA A 300 11.36 23.88 -5.77
C ALA A 300 9.90 23.42 -5.95
N ASP A 301 9.13 24.30 -6.56
CA ASP A 301 7.70 24.18 -6.78
C ASP A 301 7.36 23.07 -7.79
N GLU A 302 8.08 23.04 -8.92
CA GLU A 302 8.00 21.94 -9.88
C GLU A 302 8.48 20.62 -9.27
N GLY A 303 9.54 20.67 -8.46
CA GLY A 303 10.04 19.51 -7.72
C GLY A 303 9.04 18.95 -6.71
N ALA A 304 8.30 19.82 -6.01
CA ALA A 304 7.25 19.41 -5.07
C ALA A 304 6.08 18.73 -5.80
N ARG A 305 5.61 19.31 -6.91
CA ARG A 305 4.61 18.66 -7.78
C ARG A 305 5.12 17.34 -8.35
N GLY A 306 6.40 17.28 -8.74
CA GLY A 306 7.08 16.08 -9.20
C GLY A 306 7.08 14.97 -8.16
N LEU A 307 7.54 15.28 -6.94
CA LEU A 307 7.55 14.34 -5.82
C LEU A 307 6.16 13.75 -5.57
N TYR A 308 5.13 14.60 -5.52
CA TYR A 308 3.76 14.13 -5.34
C TYR A 308 3.38 13.11 -6.40
N ARG A 309 3.59 13.41 -7.69
CA ARG A 309 3.28 12.48 -8.80
C ARG A 309 4.05 11.17 -8.70
N GLU A 310 5.34 11.23 -8.38
CA GLU A 310 6.19 10.03 -8.26
C GLU A 310 5.72 9.13 -7.12
N VAL A 311 5.49 9.70 -5.94
CA VAL A 311 5.10 8.94 -4.74
C VAL A 311 3.69 8.39 -4.89
N VAL A 312 2.75 9.22 -5.36
CA VAL A 312 1.35 8.83 -5.57
C VAL A 312 1.25 7.79 -6.66
N GLY A 313 1.92 8.01 -7.80
CA GLY A 313 1.95 7.06 -8.91
C GLY A 313 2.61 5.73 -8.54
N ALA A 314 3.69 5.75 -7.77
CA ALA A 314 4.37 4.54 -7.31
C ALA A 314 3.55 3.74 -6.29
N LEU A 315 2.80 4.43 -5.42
CA LEU A 315 1.95 3.80 -4.41
C LEU A 315 0.56 3.44 -4.95
N GLY A 316 0.18 4.00 -6.10
CA GLY A 316 -1.13 3.83 -6.71
C GLY A 316 -2.28 4.47 -5.92
N VAL A 317 -1.96 5.41 -5.02
CA VAL A 317 -2.91 6.13 -4.13
C VAL A 317 -3.69 7.21 -4.87
#